data_AF-A0A4Q4D0Z8-F1
#
_entry.id   AF-A0A4Q4D0Z8-F1
#
_cell.length_a   1.000
_cell.length_b   1.000
_cell.length_c   1.000
_cell.angle_alpha   90.00
_cell.angle_beta   90.00
_cell.angle_gamma   90.00
#
_symmetry.space_group_name_H-M   'P 1'
#
loop_
_entity.id
_entity.type
_entity.pdbx_description
1 polymer ?
#
loop_
_entity_poly.entity_id
_entity_poly.type
_entity_poly.pdbx_seq_one_letter_code
_entity_poly.pdbx_strand_id
1 'polypeptide(L)'
;MTTPAFTPRIETSPNARSSAERAGILADPGFGNHFTDHMFLTEWTPEQDWHDPRVVPYGPLSLDPATAVLHYAQEIFEGLKAYAHADGSVWLFRPEANAARMQRSAARLALPQLPIEWFT
;
A
#
# COMPACT_ATOMS: atom_id res chain seq x y z
N MET A 1 -8.68 19.40 11.57
CA MET A 1 -8.63 18.08 12.21
C MET A 1 -7.17 17.67 12.27
N THR A 2 -6.69 17.16 13.40
CA THR A 2 -5.32 16.66 13.56
C THR A 2 -5.18 15.33 12.83
N THR A 3 -4.12 15.18 12.02
CA THR A 3 -3.78 13.90 11.37
C THR A 3 -3.64 12.82 12.44
N PRO A 4 -4.33 11.66 12.33
CA PRO A 4 -4.14 10.56 13.26
C PRO A 4 -2.69 10.06 13.19
N ALA A 5 -2.12 9.67 14.34
CA ALA A 5 -0.75 9.17 14.38
C ALA A 5 -0.63 7.88 13.56
N PHE A 6 0.40 7.80 12.71
CA PHE A 6 0.69 6.59 11.94
C PHE A 6 1.52 5.60 12.77
N THR A 7 0.85 4.61 13.36
CA THR A 7 1.51 3.57 14.18
C THR A 7 1.06 2.20 13.70
N PRO A 8 1.64 1.67 12.60
CA PRO A 8 1.19 0.42 12.02
C PRO A 8 1.55 -0.77 12.91
N ARG A 9 0.60 -1.69 13.10
CA ARG A 9 0.92 -3.03 13.62
C ARG A 9 1.69 -3.80 12.54
N ILE A 10 2.72 -4.56 12.94
CA ILE A 10 3.53 -5.36 12.01
C ILE A 10 3.35 -6.84 12.34
N GLU A 11 2.89 -7.60 11.36
CA GLU A 11 2.71 -9.06 11.42
C GLU A 11 3.66 -9.71 10.41
N THR A 12 4.64 -10.47 10.90
CA THR A 12 5.63 -11.14 10.06
C THR A 12 5.03 -12.34 9.33
N SER A 13 5.35 -12.51 8.04
CA SER A 13 4.88 -13.66 7.26
C SER A 13 5.52 -14.95 7.77
N PRO A 14 4.72 -15.97 8.18
CA PRO A 14 5.24 -17.27 8.55
C PRO A 14 5.71 -18.09 7.33
N ASN A 15 5.32 -17.66 6.13
CA ASN A 15 5.63 -18.30 4.85
C ASN A 15 6.50 -17.39 3.98
N ALA A 16 7.40 -16.61 4.60
CA ALA A 16 8.32 -15.75 3.86
C ALA A 16 9.21 -16.58 2.94
N ARG A 17 9.46 -16.08 1.72
CA ARG A 17 10.29 -16.79 0.74
C ARG A 17 11.73 -16.92 1.26
N SER A 18 12.33 -18.07 0.98
CA SER A 18 13.75 -18.26 1.23
C SER A 18 14.59 -17.27 0.43
N SER A 19 15.82 -17.01 0.90
CA SER A 19 16.75 -16.14 0.19
C SER A 19 17.08 -16.64 -1.23
N ALA A 20 17.09 -17.97 -1.44
CA ALA A 20 17.32 -18.57 -2.75
C ALA A 20 16.14 -18.32 -3.71
N GLU A 21 14.90 -18.52 -3.26
CA GLU A 21 13.71 -18.24 -4.07
C GLU A 21 13.61 -16.76 -4.43
N ARG A 22 13.86 -15.87 -3.46
CA ARG A 22 13.87 -14.42 -3.69
C ARG A 22 14.97 -14.02 -4.67
N ALA A 23 16.17 -14.59 -4.56
CA ALA A 23 17.26 -14.32 -5.52
C ALA A 23 16.90 -14.78 -6.94
N GLY A 24 16.23 -15.93 -7.07
CA GLY A 24 15.72 -16.41 -8.36
C GLY A 24 14.72 -15.44 -9.00
N ILE A 25 13.78 -14.91 -8.22
CA ILE A 25 12.82 -13.89 -8.70
C ILE A 25 13.54 -12.60 -9.10
N LEU A 26 14.48 -12.13 -8.29
CA LEU A 26 15.18 -10.86 -8.55
C LEU A 26 16.11 -10.90 -9.77
N ALA A 27 16.49 -12.09 -10.25
CA ALA A 27 17.29 -12.23 -11.46
C ALA A 27 16.52 -11.90 -12.74
N ASP A 28 15.21 -12.18 -12.78
CA ASP A 28 14.30 -11.80 -13.89
C ASP A 28 12.87 -11.55 -13.36
N PRO A 29 12.60 -10.41 -12.72
CA PRO A 29 11.35 -10.17 -12.02
C PRO A 29 10.18 -9.76 -12.94
N GLY A 30 10.46 -9.40 -14.20
CA GLY A 30 9.47 -8.78 -15.09
C GLY A 30 8.86 -7.49 -14.50
N PHE A 31 7.55 -7.28 -14.74
CA PHE A 31 6.80 -6.14 -14.21
C PHE A 31 5.45 -6.60 -13.66
N GLY A 32 5.22 -6.46 -12.34
CA GLY A 32 3.95 -6.78 -11.71
C GLY A 32 3.62 -8.27 -11.60
N ASN A 33 4.59 -9.15 -11.84
CA ASN A 33 4.38 -10.61 -11.83
C ASN A 33 4.62 -11.25 -10.45
N HIS A 34 5.46 -10.64 -9.63
CA HIS A 34 5.86 -11.14 -8.32
C HIS A 34 5.65 -10.07 -7.26
N PHE A 35 5.14 -10.48 -6.10
CA PHE A 35 4.84 -9.61 -4.97
C PHE A 35 5.67 -9.99 -3.74
N THR A 36 5.99 -8.99 -2.91
CA THR A 36 6.73 -9.16 -1.64
C THR A 36 5.97 -10.02 -0.64
N ASP A 37 6.65 -10.43 0.43
CA ASP A 37 6.06 -11.32 1.45
C ASP A 37 5.00 -10.63 2.32
N HIS A 38 4.89 -9.30 2.20
CA HIS A 38 3.98 -8.44 2.97
C HIS A 38 3.25 -7.44 2.10
N MET A 39 2.14 -6.92 2.64
CA MET A 39 1.38 -5.79 2.11
C MET A 39 0.92 -4.87 3.26
N PHE A 40 0.68 -3.60 2.95
CA PHE A 40 0.08 -2.64 3.87
C PHE A 40 -1.43 -2.60 3.68
N LEU A 41 -2.19 -2.55 4.79
CA LEU A 41 -3.62 -2.33 4.82
C LEU A 41 -3.96 -1.28 5.87
N THR A 42 -5.07 -0.58 5.65
CA THR A 42 -5.73 0.29 6.62
C THR A 42 -7.20 0.35 6.27
N GLU A 43 -8.04 0.70 7.24
CA GLU A 43 -9.48 0.75 7.09
C GLU A 43 -9.98 2.19 7.22
N TRP A 44 -11.11 2.46 6.59
CA TRP A 44 -11.81 3.73 6.75
C TRP A 44 -13.28 3.46 7.04
N THR A 45 -13.81 4.12 8.05
CA THR A 45 -15.24 4.15 8.34
C THR A 45 -15.65 5.59 8.68
N PRO A 46 -16.92 5.99 8.42
CA PRO A 46 -17.40 7.32 8.78
C PRO A 46 -17.20 7.68 10.26
N GLU A 47 -17.22 6.68 11.15
CA GLU A 47 -17.14 6.86 12.60
C GLU A 47 -15.70 6.99 13.12
N GLN A 48 -14.72 6.39 12.44
CA GLN A 48 -13.34 6.31 12.92
C GLN A 48 -12.31 7.00 12.02
N ASP A 49 -12.74 7.50 10.85
CA ASP A 49 -11.85 7.95 9.79
C ASP A 49 -10.86 6.82 9.42
N TRP A 50 -9.67 7.14 8.91
CA TRP A 50 -8.60 6.15 8.69
C TRP A 50 -8.09 5.57 10.02
N HIS A 51 -8.11 4.24 10.12
CA HIS A 51 -7.73 3.49 11.31
C HIS A 51 -7.15 2.10 10.97
N ASP A 52 -6.73 1.39 12.02
CA ASP A 52 -6.05 0.07 11.95
C ASP A 52 -4.96 -0.03 10.85
N PRO A 53 -3.97 0.89 10.81
CA PRO A 53 -2.84 0.73 9.90
C PRO A 53 -2.06 -0.54 10.26
N ARG A 54 -1.74 -1.37 9.26
CA ARG A 54 -1.07 -2.65 9.48
C ARG A 54 -0.23 -3.09 8.30
N VAL A 55 0.92 -3.70 8.59
CA VAL A 55 1.72 -4.46 7.63
C VAL A 55 1.51 -5.93 7.93
N VAL A 56 0.93 -6.65 6.98
CA VAL A 56 0.49 -8.05 7.14
C VAL A 56 1.09 -8.93 6.05
N PRO A 57 1.07 -10.27 6.20
CA PRO A 57 1.50 -11.16 5.13
C PRO A 57 0.71 -10.92 3.84
N TYR A 58 1.38 -10.93 2.69
CA TYR A 58 0.71 -10.79 1.40
C TYR A 58 -0.26 -11.96 1.18
N GLY A 59 -1.50 -11.65 0.80
CA GLY A 59 -2.55 -12.65 0.68
C GLY A 59 -3.83 -12.12 0.06
N PRO A 60 -4.83 -12.99 -0.15
CA PRO A 60 -6.11 -12.61 -0.72
C PRO A 60 -6.87 -11.63 0.18
N LEU A 61 -7.60 -10.70 -0.45
CA LEU A 61 -8.55 -9.83 0.24
C LEU A 61 -9.91 -10.53 0.36
N SER A 62 -10.53 -10.44 1.53
CA SER A 62 -11.92 -10.87 1.73
C SER A 62 -12.84 -9.67 1.51
N LEU A 63 -13.75 -9.76 0.54
CA LEU A 63 -14.65 -8.68 0.15
C LEU A 63 -16.08 -9.21 0.07
N ASP A 64 -17.03 -8.40 0.52
CA ASP A 64 -18.45 -8.66 0.27
C ASP A 64 -18.71 -8.60 -1.25
N PRO A 65 -19.44 -9.57 -1.85
CA PRO A 65 -19.72 -9.57 -3.29
C PRO A 65 -20.44 -8.31 -3.81
N ALA A 66 -21.14 -7.57 -2.95
CA ALA A 66 -21.86 -6.34 -3.26
C ALA A 66 -21.02 -5.06 -3.06
N THR A 67 -19.73 -5.17 -2.72
CA THR A 67 -18.87 -4.00 -2.50
C THR A 67 -18.78 -3.09 -3.73
N ALA A 68 -18.81 -1.77 -3.53
CA ALA A 68 -18.91 -0.80 -4.62
C ALA A 68 -17.77 -0.89 -5.65
N VAL A 69 -16.58 -1.33 -5.24
CA VAL A 69 -15.45 -1.53 -6.15
C VAL A 69 -15.76 -2.54 -7.26
N LEU A 70 -16.54 -3.61 -6.97
CA LEU A 70 -16.87 -4.66 -7.94
C LEU A 70 -18.04 -4.31 -8.88
N HIS A 71 -18.86 -3.33 -8.51
CA HIS A 71 -20.09 -2.98 -9.25
C HIS A 71 -20.01 -1.63 -9.96
N TYR A 72 -19.31 -0.68 -9.35
CA TYR A 72 -19.28 0.71 -9.78
C TYR A 72 -17.86 1.26 -9.93
N ALA A 73 -16.83 0.39 -9.85
CA ALA A 73 -15.42 0.74 -10.00
C ALA A 73 -15.00 1.97 -9.17
N GLN A 74 -15.55 2.09 -7.95
CA GLN A 74 -15.18 3.18 -7.05
C GLN A 74 -13.82 2.88 -6.39
N GLU A 75 -12.75 3.06 -7.17
CA GLU A 75 -11.37 2.75 -6.79
C GLU A 75 -10.37 3.72 -7.43
N ILE A 76 -9.21 3.87 -6.80
CA ILE A 76 -8.07 4.66 -7.28
C ILE A 76 -6.77 3.90 -6.99
N PHE A 77 -5.69 4.22 -7.70
CA PHE A 77 -4.38 3.65 -7.44
C PHE A 77 -3.27 4.70 -7.59
N GLU A 78 -2.08 4.34 -7.12
CA GLU A 78 -0.85 5.12 -7.32
C GLU A 78 0.29 4.23 -7.83
N GLY A 79 1.30 4.88 -8.43
CA GLY A 79 2.47 4.20 -8.97
C GLY A 79 3.76 4.97 -8.65
N LEU A 80 4.62 4.38 -7.83
CA LEU A 80 5.95 4.87 -7.50
C LEU A 80 6.93 3.71 -7.36
N LYS A 81 8.21 4.03 -7.15
CA LYS A 81 9.28 3.05 -7.07
C LYS A 81 10.20 3.36 -5.89
N ALA A 82 10.72 2.29 -5.29
CA ALA A 82 11.82 2.34 -4.34
C ALA A 82 13.11 1.90 -5.04
N TYR A 83 14.21 2.60 -4.77
CA TYR A 83 15.50 2.38 -5.40
C TYR A 83 16.55 2.09 -4.33
N ALA A 84 17.27 0.98 -4.45
CA ALA A 84 18.42 0.69 -3.60
C ALA A 84 19.64 1.47 -4.10
N HIS A 85 20.36 2.12 -3.19
CA HIS A 85 21.56 2.89 -3.47
C HIS A 85 22.82 2.15 -3.03
N ALA A 86 23.97 2.55 -3.59
CA ALA A 86 25.26 1.92 -3.32
C ALA A 86 25.72 2.03 -1.85
N ASP A 87 25.20 2.99 -1.10
CA ASP A 87 25.44 3.15 0.34
C ASP A 87 24.54 2.27 1.22
N GLY A 88 23.69 1.43 0.62
CA GLY A 88 22.73 0.57 1.31
C GLY A 88 21.41 1.24 1.68
N SER A 89 21.24 2.54 1.39
CA SER A 89 19.98 3.24 1.61
C SER A 89 18.93 2.91 0.54
N VAL A 90 17.66 3.15 0.84
CA VAL A 90 16.53 2.98 -0.09
C VAL A 90 15.82 4.32 -0.27
N TRP A 91 15.70 4.79 -1.51
CA TRP A 91 15.16 6.11 -1.82
C TRP A 91 13.85 5.99 -2.58
N LEU A 92 12.97 6.98 -2.36
CA LEU A 92 11.76 7.21 -3.15
C LEU A 92 11.96 8.47 -3.98
N PHE A 93 11.40 8.52 -5.18
CA PHE A 93 11.43 9.72 -6.02
C PHE A 93 10.12 10.49 -5.90
N ARG A 94 10.15 11.63 -5.19
CA ARG A 94 9.01 12.55 -4.99
C ARG A 94 7.72 11.87 -4.49
N PRO A 95 7.78 11.03 -3.44
CA PRO A 95 6.59 10.32 -2.94
C PRO A 95 5.46 11.26 -2.52
N GLU A 96 5.77 12.48 -2.10
CA GLU A 96 4.79 13.52 -1.73
C GLU A 96 3.93 13.93 -2.94
N ALA A 97 4.49 13.91 -4.15
CA ALA A 97 3.75 14.22 -5.37
C ALA A 97 2.74 13.12 -5.72
N ASN A 98 3.08 11.86 -5.44
CA ASN A 98 2.17 10.72 -5.56
C ASN A 98 1.08 10.79 -4.48
N ALA A 99 1.43 11.07 -3.22
CA ALA A 99 0.46 11.24 -2.14
C ALA A 99 -0.58 12.34 -2.46
N ALA A 100 -0.11 13.50 -2.91
CA ALA A 100 -0.97 14.60 -3.31
C ALA A 100 -1.86 14.24 -4.52
N ARG A 101 -1.37 13.41 -5.45
CA ARG A 101 -2.17 12.94 -6.58
C ARG A 101 -3.23 11.91 -6.14
N MET A 102 -2.90 11.02 -5.21
CA MET A 102 -3.86 10.09 -4.61
C MET A 102 -5.01 10.84 -3.94
N GLN A 103 -4.73 11.88 -3.15
CA GLN A 103 -5.78 12.70 -2.54
C GLN A 103 -6.67 13.40 -3.57
N ARG A 104 -6.10 13.93 -4.67
CA ARG A 104 -6.90 14.53 -5.76
C ARG A 104 -7.78 13.49 -6.45
N SER A 105 -7.27 12.28 -6.69
CA SER A 105 -8.04 11.18 -7.25
C SER A 105 -9.17 10.76 -6.32
N ALA A 106 -8.90 10.65 -5.01
CA ALA A 106 -9.90 10.34 -3.99
C ALA A 106 -11.03 11.39 -3.98
N ALA A 107 -10.68 12.68 -3.96
CA ALA A 107 -11.65 13.77 -4.04
C ALA A 107 -12.52 13.67 -5.31
N ARG A 108 -11.91 13.33 -6.46
CA ARG A 108 -12.60 13.22 -7.75
C ARG A 108 -13.60 12.06 -7.82
N LEU A 109 -13.34 10.97 -7.10
CA LEU A 109 -14.19 9.78 -7.02
C LEU A 109 -15.00 9.67 -5.70
N ALA A 110 -15.07 10.76 -4.94
CA ALA A 110 -15.79 10.81 -3.66
C ALA A 110 -15.35 9.71 -2.66
N LEU A 111 -14.05 9.43 -2.63
CA LEU A 111 -13.41 8.56 -1.64
C LEU A 111 -12.78 9.40 -0.52
N PRO A 112 -12.64 8.85 0.70
CA PRO A 112 -11.89 9.50 1.77
C PRO A 112 -10.43 9.72 1.36
N GLN A 113 -9.86 10.85 1.74
CA GLN A 113 -8.47 11.21 1.41
C GLN A 113 -7.53 10.64 2.48
N LEU A 114 -6.61 9.75 2.09
CA LEU A 114 -5.55 9.27 2.99
C LEU A 114 -4.63 10.45 3.37
N PRO A 115 -4.25 10.64 4.65
CA PRO A 115 -3.29 11.66 5.03
C PRO A 115 -1.94 11.49 4.32
N ILE A 116 -1.32 12.60 3.88
CA ILE A 116 -0.03 12.56 3.17
C ILE A 116 1.05 11.87 4.03
N GLU A 117 1.08 12.15 5.33
CA GLU A 117 2.04 11.57 6.29
C GLU A 117 1.90 10.06 6.48
N TRP A 118 0.76 9.46 6.09
CA TRP A 118 0.60 8.00 6.10
C TRP A 118 1.13 7.36 4.82
N PHE A 119 1.27 8.15 3.75
CA PHE A 119 1.75 7.70 2.45
C PHE A 119 3.28 7.82 2.32
N THR A 120 3.88 8.84 2.94
CA THR A 120 5.29 9.24 2.80
C THR A 120 6.10 8.92 4.05
#